data_AF-A0A370JZ47-F1
#
_entry.id   AF-A0A370JZ47-F1
#
_cell.length_a   1.000
_cell.length_b   1.000
_cell.length_c   1.000
_cell.angle_alpha   90.00
_cell.angle_beta   90.00
_cell.angle_gamma   90.00
#
_symmetry.space_group_name_H-M   'P 1'
#
loop_
_entity.id
_entity.type
_entity.pdbx_description
1 polymer ?
#
loop_
_entity_poly.entity_id
_entity_poly.type
_entity_poly.pdbx_seq_one_letter_code
_entity_poly.pdbx_strand_id
1 'polypeptide(L)' 'MLFAILFTIGSILVTWLLYLALRPRAVEAESEFADLKYIGLALVLIILTAATVASILILGKLGQVTLSF' A
#
# COMPACT_ATOMS: atom_id res chain seq x y z
N MET A 1 8.50 -8.44 -15.53
CA MET A 1 7.03 -8.62 -15.40
C MET A 1 6.57 -8.80 -13.95
N LEU A 2 7.16 -9.70 -13.15
CA LEU A 2 6.76 -9.94 -11.76
C LEU A 2 6.62 -8.67 -10.90
N PHE A 3 7.66 -7.83 -10.82
CA PHE A 3 7.62 -6.60 -10.01
C PHE A 3 6.55 -5.60 -10.48
N ALA A 4 6.26 -5.54 -11.77
CA ALA A 4 5.17 -4.71 -12.29
C ALA A 4 3.79 -5.24 -11.85
N ILE A 5 3.60 -6.57 -11.84
CA ILE A 5 2.37 -7.19 -11.33
C ILE A 5 2.23 -6.93 -9.82
N LEU A 6 3.31 -7.11 -9.05
CA LEU A 6 3.33 -6.83 -7.61
C LEU A 6 3.00 -5.37 -7.32
N PHE A 7 3.54 -4.44 -8.10
CA PHE A 7 3.24 -3.01 -7.98
C PHE A 7 1.76 -2.72 -8.24
N THR A 8 1.18 -3.30 -9.29
CA THR A 8 -0.24 -3.12 -9.64
C THR A 8 -1.15 -3.67 -8.54
N ILE A 9 -0.91 -4.90 -8.08
CA ILE A 9 -1.68 -5.52 -7.00
C ILE A 9 -1.53 -4.73 -5.71
N GLY A 10 -0.30 -4.33 -5.36
CA GLY A 10 -0.03 -3.50 -4.19
C GLY A 10 -0.79 -2.18 -4.22
N SER A 11 -0.80 -1.50 -5.37
CA SER A 11 -1.53 -0.23 -5.56
C SER A 11 -3.04 -0.40 -5.40
N ILE A 12 -3.61 -1.49 -5.91
CA ILE A 12 -5.04 -1.83 -5.74
C ILE A 12 -5.33 -2.07 -4.25
N LEU A 13 -4.49 -2.84 -3.56
CA LEU A 13 -4.68 -3.13 -2.14
C LEU A 13 -4.58 -1.88 -1.27
N VAL A 14 -3.60 -1.00 -1.51
CA VAL A 14 -3.48 0.29 -0.81
C VAL A 14 -4.75 1.13 -1.02
N THR A 15 -5.21 1.25 -2.26
CA THR A 15 -6.40 2.03 -2.61
C THR A 15 -7.65 1.46 -1.94
N TRP A 16 -7.81 0.13 -1.97
CA TRP A 16 -8.93 -0.54 -1.33
C TRP A 16 -8.92 -0.37 0.19
N LEU A 17 -7.75 -0.47 0.81
CA LEU A 17 -7.60 -0.31 2.26
C LEU A 17 -7.84 1.14 2.69
N LEU A 18 -7.41 2.13 1.90
CA LEU A 18 -7.75 3.54 2.10
C LEU A 18 -9.26 3.77 2.05
N TYR A 19 -9.95 3.17 1.07
CA TYR A 19 -11.40 3.25 0.98
C TYR A 19 -12.08 2.64 2.21
N LEU A 20 -11.63 1.46 2.66
CA LEU A 20 -12.20 0.81 3.86
C LEU A 20 -11.96 1.62 5.14
N ALA A 21 -10.79 2.24 5.27
CA ALA A 21 -10.46 3.06 6.42
C ALA A 21 -11.29 4.37 6.44
N LEU A 22 -11.40 5.04 5.29
CA LEU A 22 -11.92 6.40 5.21
C LEU A 22 -13.38 6.50 4.75
N ARG A 23 -14.07 5.37 4.47
CA ARG A 23 -15.48 5.42 4.10
C ARG A 23 -16.33 6.05 5.23
N PRO A 24 -17.34 6.87 4.93
CA PRO A 24 -18.12 7.60 5.93
C PRO A 24 -18.67 6.72 7.06
N ARG A 25 -19.27 5.57 6.70
CA ARG A 25 -19.80 4.59 7.67
C ARG A 25 -18.75 3.99 8.62
N ALA A 26 -17.47 3.99 8.24
CA ALA A 26 -16.41 3.52 9.12
C ALA A 26 -16.01 4.60 10.14
N VAL A 27 -16.05 5.86 9.73
CA VAL A 27 -15.67 7.03 10.55
C VAL A 27 -16.75 7.37 11.57
N GLU A 28 -18.01 7.14 11.22
CA GLU A 28 -19.17 7.31 12.11
C GLU A 28 -19.30 6.20 13.18
N ALA A 29 -18.40 5.21 13.18
CA ALA A 29 -18.46 4.11 14.14
C ALA A 29 -18.01 4.57 15.53
N GLU A 30 -18.98 4.85 16.41
CA GLU A 30 -18.73 5.16 17.82
C GLU A 30 -18.39 3.87 18.59
N SER A 31 -17.09 3.62 18.78
CA SER A 31 -16.59 2.56 19.66
C SER A 31 -15.27 2.97 20.29
N GLU A 32 -15.01 2.53 21.51
CA GLU A 32 -13.75 2.80 22.23
C GLU A 32 -12.52 2.24 21.49
N PHE A 33 -12.72 1.21 20.66
CA PHE A 33 -11.68 0.60 19.84
C PHE A 33 -11.53 1.22 18.44
N ALA A 34 -12.35 2.22 18.09
CA ALA A 34 -12.31 2.86 16.78
C ALA A 34 -10.92 3.45 16.52
N ASP A 35 -10.39 4.22 17.47
CA ASP A 35 -9.08 4.88 17.36
C ASP A 35 -7.94 3.87 17.17
N LEU A 36 -7.93 2.79 17.96
CA LEU A 36 -6.91 1.74 17.83
C LEU A 36 -6.98 1.04 16.47
N LYS A 37 -8.20 0.77 15.97
CA LYS A 37 -8.42 0.19 14.64
C LYS A 37 -7.93 1.14 13.55
N TYR A 38 -8.16 2.45 13.69
CA TYR A 38 -7.67 3.46 12.76
C TYR A 38 -6.14 3.51 12.70
N ILE A 39 -5.48 3.53 13.85
CA ILE A 39 -4.02 3.50 13.94
C ILE A 39 -3.47 2.18 13.37
N GLY A 40 -4.12 1.05 13.66
CA GLY A 40 -3.76 -0.24 13.10
C GLY A 40 -3.86 -0.28 11.57
N LEU A 41 -4.93 0.26 11.00
CA LEU A 41 -5.10 0.40 9.54
C LEU A 41 -4.04 1.33 8.93
N ALA A 42 -3.73 2.45 9.59
CA ALA A 42 -2.68 3.37 9.15
C ALA A 42 -1.30 2.69 9.13
N LEU A 43 -0.97 1.89 10.15
CA LEU A 43 0.28 1.15 10.20
C LEU A 43 0.40 0.15 9.03
N VAL A 44 -0.68 -0.60 8.74
CA VAL A 44 -0.72 -1.53 7.60
C VAL A 44 -0.55 -0.77 6.29
N LEU A 45 -1.22 0.38 6.13
CA LEU A 45 -1.08 1.25 4.95
C LEU A 45 0.36 1.72 4.74
N ILE A 46 1.06 2.12 5.81
CA ILE A 46 2.46 2.54 5.73
C ILE A 46 3.34 1.41 5.20
N ILE A 47 3.23 0.22 5.81
CA ILE A 47 4.03 -0.95 5.41
C ILE A 47 3.74 -1.36 3.96
N LEU A 48 2.46 -1.42 3.60
CA LEU A 48 2.02 -1.84 2.27
C LEU A 48 2.45 -0.83 1.19
N THR A 49 2.34 0.47 1.47
CA THR A 49 2.78 1.54 0.56
C THR A 49 4.29 1.48 0.38
N ALA A 50 5.05 1.35 1.47
CA ALA A 50 6.51 1.20 1.41
C ALA A 50 6.93 -0.01 0.59
N ALA A 51 6.29 -1.18 0.78
CA ALA A 51 6.57 -2.39 0.00
C ALA A 51 6.22 -2.22 -1.48
N THR A 52 5.09 -1.57 -1.79
CA THR A 52 4.67 -1.29 -3.17
C THR A 52 5.68 -0.38 -3.87
N VAL A 53 6.10 0.71 -3.23
CA VAL A 53 7.13 1.61 -3.78
C VAL A 53 8.48 0.93 -3.90
N ALA A 54 8.88 0.11 -2.91
CA ALA A 54 10.12 -0.67 -2.99
C ALA A 54 10.13 -1.61 -4.21
N SER A 55 9.00 -2.22 -4.55
CA SER A 55 8.90 -3.13 -5.71
C SER A 55 9.24 -2.43 -7.05
N ILE A 56 8.82 -1.17 -7.23
CA ILE A 56 9.13 -0.42 -8.46
C ILE A 56 10.56 0.13 -8.45
N LEU A 57 11.07 0.53 -7.29
CA LEU A 57 12.46 0.96 -7.15
C LEU A 57 13.45 -0.18 -7.46
N ILE A 58 13.15 -1.40 -7.00
CA ILE A 58 13.92 -2.60 -7.32
C ILE A 58 13.86 -2.90 -8.82
N LEU A 59 12.68 -2.81 -9.42
CA LEU A 59 12.53 -2.99 -10.87
C LEU A 59 13.36 -1.96 -11.65
N GLY A 60 13.34 -0.68 -11.24
CA GLY A 60 14.11 0.40 -11.86
C GLY A 60 15.62 0.15 -11.81
N LYS A 61 16.14 -0.35 -10.68
CA LYS A 61 17.56 -0.73 -10.57
C LYS A 61 17.91 -1.94 -11.44
N LEU A 62 17.05 -2.98 -11.45
CA LEU A 62 17.27 -4.17 -12.29
C LEU A 62 17.28 -3.83 -13.79
N GLY A 63 16.41 -2.91 -14.23
CA GLY A 63 16.38 -2.42 -15.61
C GLY A 63 17.61 -1.61 -16.01
N GLN A 64 18.19 -0.83 -15.09
CA GLN A 64 19.45 -0.11 -15.36
C GLN A 64 20.66 -1.05 -15.51
N VAL A 65 20.71 -2.17 -14.77
CA VAL A 65 21.79 -3.18 -14.90
C VAL A 65 21.77 -3.87 -16.27
N THR A 66 20.64 -3.85 -17.00
CA THR A 66 20.54 -4.43 -18.35
C THR A 66 20.90 -3.46 -19.48
N LEU A 67 21.06 -2.17 -19.19
CA LEU A 67 21.33 -1.10 -20.17
C LEU A 67 22.77 -0.57 -20.10
N SER A 68 23.74 -1.36 -19.62
CA SER A 68 25.15 -1.04 -19.84
C SER A 68 25.56 -1.56 -21.23
N PHE A 69 25.59 -0.65 -22.21
CA PHE A 69 26.36 -0.84 -23.44
C PHE A 69 27.83 -0.52 -23.16
#